data_AF-A0A673A7S9-F1
#
_entry.id   AF-A0A673A7S9-F1
#
_cell.length_a   1.000
_cell.length_b   1.000
_cell.length_c   1.000
_cell.angle_alpha   90.00
_cell.angle_beta   90.00
_cell.angle_gamma   90.00
#
_symmetry.space_group_name_H-M   'P 1'
#
loop_
_entity.id
_entity.type
_entity.pdbx_description
1 polymer ?
#
loop_
_entity_poly.entity_id
_entity_poly.type
_entity_poly.pdbx_seq_one_letter_code
_entity_poly.pdbx_strand_id
1 'polypeptide(L)'
;MEQQEQVEWDDVNKLLQHHGFKPVCFADPVENKNLSDLVLLDKKSASEIRATLRIMLTDSERRQALIQELIKSNGQLKEDVQLHMSRSAQQGQRASELQVLLDDVRSKVQDLEDRCLGSAVQQHSQTQQLQQDRQEALKRCQTLEEKLSKQREETAQLQKKLYFTVKEEERRVARQSHTFKHICKKDVQQSSAADRQVLDVIDYYENKMNQLLNELRCSDAGSNPSSTVSPSLKTLLKEYQQQQKESRFQIEELKRNVDHLKQELDTRPTLKELKFYKHKLRRLEGFHNHRLSKDDDAGNRSSKDTESPLCAHYRQLLNDVSAILTNANAPLKLHPHGHASVGLEGAEFQPVVPILEVWAQQLHLMKDLQRGLSRLSSRLMPWQVGDGRPTAADAVRVEDMMLLVDAMLENTCTHNEKVLRSPTRHTLGSMVSHFQKLFDVTSLSGVYPRMNQVYAKLGEMTNAMRNLRDLLDLDGSVSPGELVNQVARLVSSSEQPAAVQHLLGQNDIDSIIMKVKQHEEFFPAFHSLVVELLQTLGVSRLDDILPALKSLKQTAP
;
A
#
# COMPACT_ATOMS: atom_id res chain seq x y z
N MET A 1 -66.01 71.94 -47.63
CA MET A 1 -64.89 71.14 -48.20
C MET A 1 -63.57 71.60 -47.60
N GLU A 2 -63.33 72.91 -47.46
CA GLU A 2 -62.16 73.50 -46.76
C GLU A 2 -62.05 73.07 -45.28
N GLN A 3 -63.17 72.95 -44.56
CA GLN A 3 -63.18 72.50 -43.15
C GLN A 3 -62.64 71.06 -42.96
N GLN A 4 -62.80 70.18 -43.95
CA GLN A 4 -62.32 68.80 -43.86
C GLN A 4 -60.80 68.72 -44.06
N GLU A 5 -60.27 69.52 -45.00
CA GLU A 5 -58.81 69.61 -45.21
C GLU A 5 -58.12 70.24 -43.99
N GLN A 6 -58.74 71.23 -43.35
CA GLN A 6 -58.25 71.84 -42.12
C GLN A 6 -58.09 70.81 -40.99
N VAL A 7 -59.12 70.02 -40.71
CA VAL A 7 -59.09 68.99 -39.65
C VAL A 7 -57.99 67.95 -39.90
N GLU A 8 -57.85 67.51 -41.15
CA GLU A 8 -56.82 66.53 -41.50
C GLU A 8 -55.39 67.11 -41.42
N TRP A 9 -55.19 68.40 -41.70
CA TRP A 9 -53.91 69.10 -41.44
C TRP A 9 -53.68 69.33 -39.96
N ASP A 10 -54.71 69.61 -39.16
CA ASP A 10 -54.60 69.76 -37.72
C ASP A 10 -54.09 68.47 -37.06
N ASP A 11 -54.49 67.31 -37.56
CA ASP A 11 -53.98 66.02 -37.07
C ASP A 11 -52.51 65.78 -37.46
N VAL A 12 -52.07 66.21 -38.64
CA VAL A 12 -50.64 66.17 -39.02
C VAL A 12 -49.85 67.18 -38.20
N ASN A 13 -50.42 68.36 -37.93
CA ASN A 13 -49.79 69.41 -37.15
C ASN A 13 -49.59 69.02 -35.68
N LYS A 14 -50.54 68.29 -35.07
CA LYS A 14 -50.35 67.70 -33.75
C LYS A 14 -49.15 66.75 -33.73
N LEU A 15 -49.00 65.92 -34.77
CA LEU A 15 -47.87 65.00 -34.88
C LEU A 15 -46.55 65.75 -35.11
N LEU A 16 -46.54 66.75 -35.99
CA LEU A 16 -45.39 67.63 -36.20
C LEU A 16 -44.94 68.31 -34.90
N GLN A 17 -45.89 68.86 -34.14
CA GLN A 17 -45.63 69.51 -32.86
C GLN A 17 -45.12 68.53 -31.80
N HIS A 18 -45.65 67.30 -31.75
CA HIS A 18 -45.15 66.24 -30.87
C HIS A 18 -43.67 65.92 -31.14
N HIS A 19 -43.24 66.06 -32.40
CA HIS A 19 -41.85 65.93 -32.83
C HIS A 19 -41.03 67.25 -32.78
N GLY A 20 -41.61 68.34 -32.28
CA GLY A 20 -40.93 69.64 -32.15
C GLY A 20 -40.85 70.48 -33.44
N PHE A 21 -41.60 70.10 -34.48
CA PHE A 21 -41.71 70.88 -35.72
C PHE A 21 -42.83 71.92 -35.64
N LYS A 22 -42.72 72.99 -36.44
CA LYS A 22 -43.74 74.04 -36.53
C LYS A 22 -44.98 73.52 -37.30
N PRO A 23 -46.21 73.93 -36.91
CA PRO A 23 -47.42 73.57 -37.63
C PRO A 23 -47.49 74.23 -39.00
N VAL A 24 -48.11 73.55 -39.95
CA VAL A 24 -48.46 74.07 -41.28
C VAL A 24 -49.77 74.84 -41.16
N CYS A 25 -49.75 76.13 -41.47
CA CYS A 25 -50.93 77.00 -41.44
C CYS A 25 -51.40 77.30 -42.86
N PHE A 26 -52.72 77.37 -43.06
CA PHE A 26 -53.28 77.94 -44.27
C PHE A 26 -53.11 79.46 -44.23
N ALA A 27 -52.57 80.03 -45.30
CA ALA A 27 -52.35 81.45 -45.40
C ALA A 27 -53.59 82.17 -45.96
N ASP A 28 -53.97 83.29 -45.33
CA ASP A 28 -54.96 84.20 -45.91
C ASP A 28 -54.31 84.96 -47.09
N PRO A 29 -54.87 84.88 -48.32
CA PRO A 29 -54.39 85.61 -49.49
C PRO A 29 -54.39 87.13 -49.34
N VAL A 30 -55.16 87.69 -48.40
CA VAL A 30 -55.33 89.14 -48.21
C VAL A 30 -54.31 89.71 -47.21
N GLU A 31 -53.83 88.91 -46.26
CA GLU A 31 -52.92 89.36 -45.19
C GLU A 31 -51.43 89.16 -45.53
N ASN A 32 -51.09 88.25 -46.45
CA ASN A 32 -49.70 87.92 -46.76
C ASN A 32 -49.15 88.71 -47.96
N LYS A 33 -48.16 89.59 -47.70
CA LYS A 33 -47.52 90.42 -48.74
C LYS A 33 -46.31 89.77 -49.43
N ASN A 34 -45.78 88.67 -48.88
CA ASN A 34 -44.60 87.98 -49.39
C ASN A 34 -45.00 86.66 -50.07
N LEU A 35 -45.13 86.67 -51.38
CA LEU A 35 -45.47 85.50 -52.20
C LEU A 35 -44.38 84.42 -52.22
N SER A 36 -43.15 84.74 -51.80
CA SER A 36 -42.02 83.81 -51.73
C SER A 36 -42.14 82.77 -50.62
N ASP A 37 -42.94 83.05 -49.59
CA ASP A 37 -43.05 82.21 -48.38
C ASP A 37 -44.31 81.31 -48.44
N LEU A 38 -45.05 81.38 -49.56
CA LEU A 38 -46.33 80.71 -49.78
C LEU A 38 -46.16 79.59 -50.81
N VAL A 39 -46.62 78.39 -50.47
CA VAL A 39 -46.62 77.25 -51.39
C VAL A 39 -48.06 76.94 -51.79
N LEU A 40 -48.37 77.12 -53.07
CA LEU A 40 -49.67 76.76 -53.63
C LEU A 40 -49.66 75.28 -54.01
N LEU A 41 -50.51 74.50 -53.36
CA LEU A 41 -50.63 73.06 -53.59
C LEU A 41 -52.02 72.76 -54.15
N ASP A 42 -52.09 71.92 -55.18
CA ASP A 42 -53.35 71.32 -55.57
C ASP A 42 -53.75 70.24 -54.55
N LYS A 43 -55.05 69.94 -54.47
CA LYS A 43 -55.62 69.04 -53.46
C LYS A 43 -54.95 67.67 -53.43
N LYS A 44 -54.56 67.16 -54.60
CA LYS A 44 -53.89 65.86 -54.72
C LYS A 44 -52.50 65.91 -54.09
N SER A 45 -51.66 66.87 -54.48
CA SER A 45 -50.32 67.03 -53.88
C SER A 45 -50.37 67.32 -52.38
N ALA A 46 -51.33 68.12 -51.90
CA ALA A 46 -51.51 68.36 -50.47
C ALA A 46 -51.88 67.08 -49.69
N SER A 47 -52.72 66.22 -50.27
CA SER A 47 -53.07 64.92 -49.68
C SER A 47 -51.87 63.95 -49.62
N GLU A 48 -51.06 63.90 -50.68
CA GLU A 48 -49.88 63.04 -50.78
C GLU A 48 -48.76 63.48 -49.83
N ILE A 49 -48.54 64.81 -49.69
CA ILE A 49 -47.57 65.37 -48.73
C ILE A 49 -47.98 65.03 -47.31
N ARG A 50 -49.27 65.19 -46.94
CA ARG A 50 -49.75 64.80 -45.60
C ARG A 50 -49.56 63.31 -45.32
N ALA A 51 -49.90 62.45 -46.28
CA ALA A 51 -49.70 61.02 -46.14
C ALA A 51 -48.22 60.69 -45.94
N THR A 52 -47.34 61.31 -46.72
CA THR A 52 -45.89 61.14 -46.62
C THR A 52 -45.36 61.61 -45.26
N LEU A 53 -45.78 62.80 -44.79
CA LEU A 53 -45.40 63.32 -43.48
C LEU A 53 -45.84 62.40 -42.34
N ARG A 54 -47.08 61.88 -42.38
CA ARG A 54 -47.54 60.90 -41.39
C ARG A 54 -46.70 59.63 -41.39
N ILE A 55 -46.39 59.08 -42.56
CA ILE A 55 -45.54 57.89 -42.68
C ILE A 55 -44.14 58.17 -42.14
N MET A 56 -43.52 59.30 -42.50
CA MET A 56 -42.17 59.64 -42.04
C MET A 56 -42.10 59.87 -40.53
N LEU A 57 -43.08 60.56 -39.95
CA LEU A 57 -43.10 60.83 -38.50
C LEU A 57 -43.33 59.54 -37.71
N THR A 58 -44.29 58.71 -38.10
CA THR A 58 -44.53 57.40 -37.47
C THR A 58 -43.35 56.44 -37.63
N ASP A 59 -42.68 56.45 -38.78
CA ASP A 59 -41.46 55.66 -38.98
C ASP A 59 -40.30 56.17 -38.12
N SER A 60 -40.19 57.48 -37.90
CA SER A 60 -39.20 58.08 -36.98
C SER A 60 -39.42 57.61 -35.54
N GLU A 61 -40.66 57.60 -35.04
CA GLU A 61 -40.99 57.06 -33.70
C GLU A 61 -40.63 55.58 -33.58
N ARG A 62 -40.97 54.78 -34.60
CA ARG A 62 -40.63 53.35 -34.65
C ARG A 62 -39.12 53.12 -34.61
N ARG A 63 -38.35 53.89 -35.40
CA ARG A 63 -36.88 53.81 -35.39
C ARG A 63 -36.30 54.21 -34.04
N GLN A 64 -36.83 55.27 -33.43
CA GLN A 64 -36.38 55.70 -32.09
C GLN A 64 -36.65 54.63 -31.03
N ALA A 65 -37.82 53.98 -31.07
CA ALA A 65 -38.14 52.86 -30.18
C ALA A 65 -37.16 51.68 -30.39
N LEU A 66 -36.88 51.32 -31.65
CA LEU A 66 -35.90 50.27 -31.96
C LEU A 66 -34.50 50.61 -31.43
N ILE A 67 -34.04 51.85 -31.60
CA ILE A 67 -32.75 52.31 -31.10
C ILE A 67 -32.71 52.21 -29.57
N GLN A 68 -33.77 52.61 -28.87
CA GLN A 68 -33.83 52.47 -27.41
C GLN A 68 -33.77 51.03 -26.95
N GLU A 69 -34.50 50.12 -27.61
CA GLU A 69 -34.44 48.68 -27.30
C GLU A 69 -33.06 48.09 -27.60
N LEU A 70 -32.41 48.51 -28.69
CA LEU A 70 -31.05 48.09 -29.01
C LEU A 70 -30.06 48.58 -27.94
N ILE A 71 -30.19 49.81 -27.46
CA ILE A 71 -29.34 50.36 -26.38
C ILE A 71 -29.54 49.56 -25.09
N LYS A 72 -30.79 49.28 -24.70
CA LYS A 72 -31.08 48.46 -23.52
C LYS A 72 -30.50 47.05 -23.65
N SER A 73 -30.71 46.40 -24.78
CA SER A 73 -30.20 45.05 -25.06
C SER A 73 -28.67 45.02 -25.07
N ASN A 74 -28.01 46.01 -25.67
CA ASN A 74 -26.55 46.13 -25.64
C ASN A 74 -26.01 46.38 -24.23
N GLY A 75 -26.72 47.17 -23.42
CA GLY A 75 -26.42 47.36 -22.00
C GLY A 75 -26.45 46.03 -21.22
N GLN A 76 -27.54 45.26 -21.37
CA GLN A 76 -27.66 43.94 -20.75
C GLN A 76 -26.56 42.97 -21.21
N LEU A 77 -26.27 42.93 -22.51
CA LEU A 77 -25.20 42.09 -23.05
C LEU A 77 -23.83 42.46 -22.47
N LYS A 78 -23.55 43.74 -22.25
CA LYS A 78 -22.30 44.17 -21.59
C LYS A 78 -22.22 43.69 -20.15
N GLU A 79 -23.32 43.79 -19.39
CA GLU A 79 -23.38 43.28 -18.02
C GLU A 79 -23.18 41.76 -17.97
N ASP A 80 -23.83 41.02 -18.86
CA ASP A 80 -23.69 39.57 -18.98
C ASP A 80 -22.25 39.18 -19.33
N VAL A 81 -21.61 39.87 -20.27
CA VAL A 81 -20.20 39.64 -20.63
C VAL A 81 -19.29 39.90 -19.42
N GLN A 82 -19.52 40.98 -18.67
CA GLN A 82 -18.73 41.27 -17.46
C GLN A 82 -18.93 40.20 -16.37
N LEU A 83 -20.16 39.72 -16.19
CA LEU A 83 -20.47 38.62 -15.29
C LEU A 83 -19.76 37.33 -15.72
N HIS A 84 -19.80 36.99 -17.01
CA HIS A 84 -19.10 35.82 -17.54
C HIS A 84 -17.57 35.94 -17.40
N MET A 85 -17.00 37.11 -17.65
CA MET A 85 -15.57 37.36 -17.42
C MET A 85 -15.19 37.17 -15.95
N SER A 86 -15.96 37.72 -15.01
CA SER A 86 -15.68 37.56 -13.57
C SER A 86 -15.80 36.11 -13.11
N ARG A 87 -16.81 35.38 -13.59
CA ARG A 87 -16.96 33.93 -13.34
C ARG A 87 -15.80 33.13 -13.91
N SER A 88 -15.38 33.42 -15.14
CA SER A 88 -14.23 32.75 -15.77
C SER A 88 -12.93 33.01 -15.02
N ALA A 89 -12.70 34.24 -14.55
CA ALA A 89 -11.53 34.57 -13.74
C ALA A 89 -11.52 33.81 -12.41
N GLN A 90 -12.67 33.73 -11.72
CA GLN A 90 -12.81 32.94 -10.49
C GLN A 90 -12.57 31.44 -10.73
N GLN A 91 -13.07 30.91 -11.85
CA GLN A 91 -12.82 29.51 -12.22
C GLN A 91 -11.34 29.27 -12.54
N GLY A 92 -10.67 30.19 -13.23
CA GLY A 92 -9.23 30.14 -13.48
C GLY A 92 -8.40 30.16 -12.19
N GLN A 93 -8.78 31.01 -11.24
CA GLN A 93 -8.13 31.06 -9.93
C GLN A 93 -8.27 29.74 -9.16
N ARG A 94 -9.48 29.17 -9.11
CA ARG A 94 -9.72 27.86 -8.48
C ARG A 94 -8.94 26.73 -9.16
N ALA A 95 -8.84 26.76 -10.49
CA ALA A 95 -8.04 25.78 -11.23
C ALA A 95 -6.56 25.88 -10.89
N SER A 96 -6.02 27.11 -10.74
CA SER A 96 -4.64 27.35 -10.30
C SER A 96 -4.39 26.84 -8.88
N GLU A 97 -5.31 27.11 -7.93
CA GLU A 97 -5.23 26.59 -6.56
C GLU A 97 -5.26 25.06 -6.50
N LEU A 98 -6.13 24.43 -7.30
CA LEU A 98 -6.18 22.98 -7.43
C LEU A 98 -4.91 22.41 -8.07
N GLN A 99 -4.31 23.11 -9.02
CA GLN A 99 -3.05 22.70 -9.64
C GLN A 99 -1.91 22.70 -8.61
N VAL A 100 -1.80 23.75 -7.79
CA VAL A 100 -0.79 23.82 -6.71
C VAL A 100 -0.98 22.69 -5.70
N LEU A 101 -2.22 22.41 -5.29
CA LEU A 101 -2.50 21.30 -4.38
C LEU A 101 -2.16 19.93 -5.00
N LEU A 102 -2.40 19.76 -6.31
CA LEU A 102 -2.04 18.55 -7.03
C LEU A 102 -0.53 18.36 -7.06
N ASP A 103 0.24 19.43 -7.34
CA ASP A 103 1.70 19.38 -7.35
C ASP A 103 2.27 19.08 -5.95
N ASP A 104 1.67 19.62 -4.88
CA ASP A 104 1.99 19.28 -3.49
C ASP A 104 1.70 17.81 -3.15
N VAL A 105 0.57 17.27 -3.61
CA VAL A 105 0.25 15.85 -3.41
C VAL A 105 1.22 14.97 -4.20
N ARG A 106 1.54 15.36 -5.43
CA ARG A 106 2.48 14.64 -6.30
C ARG A 106 3.86 14.53 -5.69
N SER A 107 4.40 15.62 -5.14
CA SER A 107 5.68 15.61 -4.44
C SER A 107 5.65 14.72 -3.19
N LYS A 108 4.60 14.78 -2.38
CA LYS A 108 4.45 13.89 -1.21
C LYS A 108 4.35 12.41 -1.58
N VAL A 109 3.66 12.08 -2.68
CA VAL A 109 3.58 10.70 -3.20
C VAL A 109 4.96 10.25 -3.67
N GLN A 110 5.69 11.08 -4.43
CA GLN A 110 7.06 10.78 -4.84
C GLN A 110 7.97 10.53 -3.63
N ASP A 111 7.92 11.39 -2.61
CA ASP A 111 8.69 11.21 -1.38
C ASP A 111 8.35 9.90 -0.64
N LEU A 112 7.07 9.49 -0.66
CA LEU A 112 6.64 8.22 -0.07
C LEU A 112 7.14 7.03 -0.88
N GLU A 113 7.06 7.09 -2.20
CA GLU A 113 7.58 6.07 -3.11
C GLU A 113 9.09 5.91 -2.92
N ASP A 114 9.84 7.01 -2.91
CA ASP A 114 11.30 7.01 -2.72
C ASP A 114 11.69 6.43 -1.35
N ARG A 115 10.94 6.75 -0.29
CA ARG A 115 11.15 6.13 1.04
C ARG A 115 10.84 4.64 1.03
N CYS A 116 9.76 4.21 0.37
CA CYS A 116 9.41 2.80 0.26
C CYS A 116 10.49 2.03 -0.51
N LEU A 117 10.93 2.56 -1.66
CA LEU A 117 12.02 2.00 -2.45
C LEU A 117 13.32 1.94 -1.65
N GLY A 118 13.68 3.02 -0.95
CA GLY A 118 14.85 3.06 -0.08
C GLY A 118 14.80 1.99 1.01
N SER A 119 13.66 1.83 1.68
CA SER A 119 13.47 0.80 2.70
C SER A 119 13.52 -0.62 2.13
N ALA A 120 12.96 -0.85 0.94
CA ALA A 120 12.99 -2.14 0.26
C ALA A 120 14.42 -2.53 -0.14
N VAL A 121 15.20 -1.58 -0.68
CA VAL A 121 16.62 -1.78 -1.01
C VAL A 121 17.43 -2.09 0.25
N GLN A 122 17.19 -1.36 1.35
CA GLN A 122 17.86 -1.61 2.63
C GLN A 122 17.50 -2.98 3.22
N GLN A 123 16.24 -3.39 3.15
CA GLN A 123 15.83 -4.73 3.60
C GLN A 123 16.42 -5.84 2.73
N HIS A 124 16.50 -5.61 1.42
CA HIS A 124 17.11 -6.57 0.50
C HIS A 124 18.61 -6.75 0.81
N SER A 125 19.35 -5.67 1.02
CA SER A 125 20.78 -5.74 1.36
C SER A 125 21.02 -6.41 2.73
N GLN A 126 20.20 -6.11 3.74
CA GLN A 126 20.25 -6.81 5.03
C GLN A 126 19.97 -8.30 4.89
N THR A 127 18.96 -8.67 4.11
CA THR A 127 18.61 -10.09 3.88
C THR A 127 19.74 -10.81 3.15
N GLN A 128 20.36 -10.18 2.16
CA GLN A 128 21.50 -10.72 1.44
C GLN A 128 22.70 -10.93 2.37
N GLN A 129 23.00 -9.97 3.25
CA GLN A 129 24.07 -10.11 4.25
C GLN A 129 23.80 -11.27 5.20
N LEU A 130 22.59 -11.35 5.77
CA LEU A 130 22.21 -12.47 6.66
C LEU A 130 22.28 -13.82 5.96
N GLN A 131 21.98 -13.88 4.65
CA GLN A 131 22.10 -15.10 3.88
C GLN A 131 23.56 -15.51 3.67
N GLN A 132 24.47 -14.55 3.45
CA GLN A 132 25.91 -14.81 3.40
C GLN A 132 26.43 -15.30 4.75
N ASP A 133 26.09 -14.61 5.84
CA ASP A 133 26.50 -14.98 7.20
C ASP A 133 25.98 -16.38 7.57
N ARG A 134 24.74 -16.71 7.18
CA ARG A 134 24.19 -18.07 7.34
C ARG A 134 25.01 -19.11 6.59
N GLN A 135 25.39 -18.84 5.34
CA GLN A 135 26.22 -19.78 4.56
C GLN A 135 27.60 -19.96 5.19
N GLU A 136 28.21 -18.88 5.68
CA GLU A 136 29.48 -18.97 6.40
C GLU A 136 29.37 -19.76 7.70
N ALA A 137 28.33 -19.51 8.49
CA ALA A 137 28.06 -20.25 9.72
C ALA A 137 27.86 -21.75 9.44
N LEU A 138 27.11 -22.11 8.40
CA LEU A 138 26.91 -23.51 7.99
C LEU A 138 28.24 -24.18 7.60
N LYS A 139 29.09 -23.51 6.83
CA LYS A 139 30.43 -24.01 6.50
C LYS A 139 31.26 -24.23 7.77
N ARG A 140 31.23 -23.29 8.72
CA ARG A 140 31.92 -23.44 10.02
C ARG A 140 31.39 -24.64 10.80
N CYS A 141 30.08 -24.83 10.87
CA CYS A 141 29.47 -25.99 11.53
C CYS A 141 29.92 -27.32 10.91
N GLN A 142 29.91 -27.44 9.58
CA GLN A 142 30.38 -28.64 8.88
C GLN A 142 31.83 -28.96 9.23
N THR A 143 32.72 -27.96 9.20
CA THR A 143 34.13 -28.18 9.55
C THR A 143 34.32 -28.60 11.01
N LEU A 144 33.49 -28.12 11.92
CA LEU A 144 33.53 -28.52 13.33
C LEU A 144 32.99 -29.94 13.53
N GLU A 145 31.93 -30.32 12.81
CA GLU A 145 31.40 -31.69 12.83
C GLU A 145 32.43 -32.70 12.32
N GLU A 146 33.16 -32.38 11.25
CA GLU A 146 34.26 -33.20 10.75
C GLU A 146 35.41 -33.33 11.75
N LYS A 147 35.77 -32.24 12.43
CA LYS A 147 36.79 -32.30 13.50
C LYS A 147 36.32 -33.16 14.67
N LEU A 148 35.05 -33.05 15.03
CA LEU A 148 34.45 -33.80 16.13
C LEU A 148 34.34 -35.29 15.80
N SER A 149 34.03 -35.65 14.55
CA SER A 149 34.02 -37.05 14.11
C SER A 149 35.42 -37.66 14.15
N LYS A 150 36.44 -36.94 13.69
CA LYS A 150 37.86 -37.35 13.80
C LYS A 150 38.28 -37.57 15.26
N GLN A 151 37.98 -36.62 16.15
CA GLN A 151 38.28 -36.77 17.57
C GLN A 151 37.55 -37.94 18.23
N ARG A 152 36.29 -38.21 17.84
CA ARG A 152 35.56 -39.39 18.31
C ARG A 152 36.21 -40.69 17.85
N GLU A 153 36.67 -40.74 16.61
CA GLU A 153 37.39 -41.91 16.09
C GLU A 153 38.70 -42.14 16.83
N GLU A 154 39.51 -41.09 17.02
CA GLU A 154 40.75 -41.15 17.81
C GLU A 154 40.48 -41.63 19.24
N THR A 155 39.44 -41.11 19.88
CA THR A 155 39.03 -41.51 21.23
C THR A 155 38.63 -42.99 21.26
N ALA A 156 37.87 -43.47 20.27
CA ALA A 156 37.49 -44.88 20.17
C ALA A 156 38.71 -45.79 19.95
N GLN A 157 39.67 -45.36 19.12
CA GLN A 157 40.92 -46.09 18.91
C GLN A 157 41.75 -46.17 20.20
N LEU A 158 41.85 -45.07 20.95
CA LEU A 158 42.55 -45.04 22.25
C LEU A 158 41.85 -45.91 23.29
N GLN A 159 40.52 -45.85 23.39
CA GLN A 159 39.73 -46.72 24.27
C GLN A 159 39.96 -48.20 23.93
N LYS A 160 39.98 -48.56 22.64
CA LYS A 160 40.27 -49.92 22.20
C LYS A 160 41.68 -50.36 22.60
N LYS A 161 42.70 -49.53 22.38
CA LYS A 161 44.08 -49.81 22.81
C LYS A 161 44.16 -49.99 24.33
N LEU A 162 43.53 -49.10 25.10
CA LEU A 162 43.51 -49.19 26.56
C LEU A 162 42.83 -50.47 27.04
N TYR A 163 41.70 -50.86 26.44
CA TYR A 163 41.04 -52.13 26.75
C TYR A 163 41.97 -53.33 26.53
N PHE A 164 42.68 -53.39 25.40
CA PHE A 164 43.63 -54.48 25.14
C PHE A 164 44.81 -54.47 26.11
N THR A 165 45.39 -53.30 26.39
CA THR A 165 46.50 -53.17 27.35
C THR A 165 46.06 -53.58 28.76
N VAL A 166 44.88 -53.15 29.22
CA VAL A 166 44.33 -53.54 30.52
C VAL A 166 44.07 -55.04 30.57
N LYS A 167 43.46 -55.62 29.53
CA LYS A 167 43.17 -57.07 29.48
C LYS A 167 44.45 -57.91 29.45
N GLU A 168 45.50 -57.45 28.77
CA GLU A 168 46.79 -58.15 28.78
C GLU A 168 47.50 -58.00 30.13
N GLU A 169 47.40 -56.84 30.76
CA GLU A 169 47.93 -56.61 32.11
C GLU A 169 47.20 -57.46 33.15
N GLU A 170 45.88 -57.57 33.10
CA GLU A 170 45.09 -58.48 33.94
C GLU A 170 45.53 -59.94 33.75
N ARG A 171 45.79 -60.37 32.51
CA ARG A 171 46.33 -61.71 32.24
C ARG A 171 47.73 -61.87 32.79
N ARG A 172 48.60 -60.88 32.65
CA ARG A 172 49.96 -60.89 33.22
C ARG A 172 49.90 -61.04 34.74
N VAL A 173 49.10 -60.22 35.42
CA VAL A 173 48.89 -60.28 36.87
C VAL A 173 48.31 -61.62 37.30
N ALA A 174 47.35 -62.19 36.56
CA ALA A 174 46.80 -63.51 36.84
C ALA A 174 47.83 -64.64 36.70
N ARG A 175 48.66 -64.59 35.64
CA ARG A 175 49.79 -65.52 35.43
C ARG A 175 50.78 -65.45 36.58
N GLN A 176 51.23 -64.25 36.94
CA GLN A 176 52.16 -64.03 38.05
C GLN A 176 51.59 -64.50 39.39
N SER A 177 50.33 -64.19 39.68
CA SER A 177 49.65 -64.62 40.91
C SER A 177 49.58 -66.14 41.00
N HIS A 178 49.33 -66.82 39.88
CA HIS A 178 49.35 -68.29 39.80
C HIS A 178 50.76 -68.85 40.01
N THR A 179 51.77 -68.32 39.32
CA THR A 179 53.17 -68.73 39.46
C THR A 179 53.67 -68.54 40.90
N PHE A 180 53.35 -67.39 41.51
CA PHE A 180 53.64 -67.10 42.92
C PHE A 180 52.99 -68.11 43.85
N LYS A 181 51.69 -68.38 43.68
CA LYS A 181 50.97 -69.36 44.51
C LYS A 181 51.57 -70.76 44.38
N HIS A 182 52.01 -71.15 43.18
CA HIS A 182 52.68 -72.42 42.94
C HIS A 182 54.03 -72.52 43.67
N ILE A 183 54.84 -71.46 43.66
CA ILE A 183 56.17 -71.44 44.30
C ILE A 183 56.08 -71.30 45.82
N CYS A 184 55.28 -70.34 46.31
CA CYS A 184 55.23 -69.95 47.73
C CYS A 184 54.13 -70.68 48.53
N LYS A 185 53.23 -71.43 47.88
CA LYS A 185 52.09 -72.15 48.48
C LYS A 185 51.15 -71.29 49.33
N LYS A 186 51.15 -69.97 49.10
CA LYS A 186 50.32 -68.96 49.78
C LYS A 186 49.85 -67.94 48.74
N ASP A 187 48.72 -67.28 48.99
CA ASP A 187 48.20 -66.21 48.12
C ASP A 187 49.01 -64.91 48.28
N VAL A 188 49.04 -64.08 47.22
CA VAL A 188 49.79 -62.82 47.21
C VAL A 188 49.19 -61.82 48.20
N GLN A 189 49.99 -61.36 49.17
CA GLN A 189 49.57 -60.30 50.08
C GLN A 189 50.10 -58.95 49.58
N GLN A 190 49.22 -58.12 49.00
CA GLN A 190 49.59 -56.85 48.33
C GLN A 190 50.30 -55.81 49.23
N SER A 191 50.27 -56.00 50.56
CA SER A 191 50.91 -55.13 51.56
C SER A 191 52.28 -55.62 52.04
N SER A 192 52.74 -56.81 51.62
CA SER A 192 54.03 -57.38 52.02
C SER A 192 55.13 -56.95 51.06
N ALA A 193 56.18 -56.28 51.58
CA ALA A 193 57.33 -55.87 50.77
C ALA A 193 58.13 -57.07 50.24
N ALA A 194 58.14 -58.20 50.96
CA ALA A 194 58.82 -59.42 50.54
C ALA A 194 58.10 -60.10 49.37
N ASP A 195 56.76 -60.18 49.41
CA ASP A 195 55.94 -60.75 48.33
C ASP A 195 56.11 -59.96 47.04
N ARG A 196 56.26 -58.63 47.14
CA ARG A 196 56.52 -57.75 46.01
C ARG A 196 57.88 -58.01 45.35
N GLN A 197 58.93 -58.24 46.12
CA GLN A 197 60.26 -58.62 45.59
C GLN A 197 60.22 -59.96 44.85
N VAL A 198 59.47 -60.94 45.35
CA VAL A 198 59.32 -62.24 44.68
C VAL A 198 58.55 -62.11 43.36
N LEU A 199 57.50 -61.28 43.32
CA LEU A 199 56.78 -60.98 42.08
C LEU A 199 57.65 -60.28 41.05
N ASP A 200 58.50 -59.34 41.45
CA ASP A 200 59.44 -58.65 40.55
C ASP A 200 60.46 -59.63 39.94
N VAL A 201 60.92 -60.63 40.71
CA VAL A 201 61.79 -61.70 40.20
C VAL A 201 61.04 -62.62 39.23
N ILE A 202 59.79 -62.99 39.54
CA ILE A 202 58.93 -63.76 38.62
C ILE A 202 58.75 -62.99 37.31
N ASP A 203 58.45 -61.68 37.37
CA ASP A 203 58.28 -60.82 36.19
C ASP A 203 59.56 -60.73 35.36
N TYR A 204 60.73 -60.61 36.00
CA TYR A 204 62.02 -60.59 35.30
C TYR A 204 62.25 -61.88 34.50
N TYR A 205 62.01 -63.04 35.10
CA TYR A 205 62.22 -64.32 34.42
C TYR A 205 61.14 -64.63 33.38
N GLU A 206 59.87 -64.27 33.63
CA GLU A 206 58.80 -64.37 32.62
C GLU A 206 59.10 -63.47 31.42
N ASN A 207 59.58 -62.24 31.64
CA ASN A 207 60.01 -61.34 30.56
C ASN A 207 61.22 -61.88 29.82
N LYS A 208 62.20 -62.46 30.52
CA LYS A 208 63.36 -63.08 29.88
C LYS A 208 62.95 -64.30 29.03
N MET A 209 62.02 -65.10 29.52
CA MET A 209 61.46 -66.25 28.80
C MET A 209 60.65 -65.81 27.58
N ASN A 210 59.83 -64.76 27.71
CA ASN A 210 59.08 -64.18 26.60
C ASN A 210 59.98 -63.49 25.58
N GLN A 211 61.08 -62.85 26.00
CA GLN A 211 62.10 -62.32 25.09
C GLN A 211 62.76 -63.45 24.31
N LEU A 212 63.17 -64.55 24.94
CA LEU A 212 63.73 -65.71 24.25
C LEU A 212 62.71 -66.36 23.28
N LEU A 213 61.43 -66.43 23.67
CA LEU A 213 60.35 -66.91 22.81
C LEU A 213 60.04 -65.96 21.64
N ASN A 214 60.15 -64.65 21.85
CA ASN A 214 59.98 -63.64 20.81
C ASN A 214 61.20 -63.55 19.89
N GLU A 215 62.42 -63.74 20.39
CA GLU A 215 63.64 -63.86 19.59
C GLU A 215 63.59 -65.11 18.69
N LEU A 216 62.96 -66.20 19.16
CA LEU A 216 62.67 -67.38 18.35
C LEU A 216 61.50 -67.17 17.35
N ARG A 217 60.65 -66.16 17.57
CA ARG A 217 59.45 -65.87 16.76
C ARG A 217 59.65 -64.69 15.78
N CYS A 218 60.63 -63.82 16.02
CA CYS A 218 60.94 -62.61 15.26
C CYS A 218 62.30 -62.72 14.55
N SER A 219 62.52 -63.80 13.81
CA SER A 219 63.59 -63.88 12.80
C SER A 219 63.17 -63.31 11.43
N ASP A 220 62.07 -62.54 11.35
CA ASP A 220 61.71 -61.80 10.15
C ASP A 220 61.10 -60.43 10.48
N ALA A 221 61.58 -59.42 9.73
CA ALA A 221 61.17 -58.02 9.65
C ALA A 221 61.63 -57.08 10.78
N GLY A 222 62.64 -56.29 10.45
CA GLY A 222 63.18 -55.20 11.28
C GLY A 222 62.65 -53.80 10.94
N SER A 223 63.27 -52.87 11.68
CA SER A 223 63.37 -51.41 11.49
C SER A 223 62.30 -50.50 12.15
N ASN A 224 62.75 -49.86 13.24
CA ASN A 224 62.37 -48.52 13.73
C ASN A 224 62.95 -47.43 12.77
N PRO A 225 62.87 -46.09 13.04
CA PRO A 225 62.19 -45.31 14.09
C PRO A 225 61.44 -44.05 13.53
N SER A 226 60.79 -43.25 14.39
CA SER A 226 61.15 -41.81 14.54
C SER A 226 60.25 -41.11 15.57
N SER A 227 60.88 -40.39 16.48
CA SER A 227 60.31 -39.49 17.46
C SER A 227 60.17 -38.08 16.87
N THR A 228 59.17 -37.29 17.30
CA THR A 228 59.31 -35.82 17.39
C THR A 228 58.19 -35.15 18.19
N VAL A 229 58.60 -34.53 19.31
CA VAL A 229 58.23 -33.16 19.77
C VAL A 229 56.83 -32.91 20.36
N SER A 230 56.81 -32.76 21.69
CA SER A 230 55.67 -32.29 22.51
C SER A 230 55.94 -30.86 23.04
N PRO A 231 55.24 -29.85 22.50
CA PRO A 231 54.86 -28.66 23.24
C PRO A 231 53.40 -28.20 22.96
N SER A 232 52.53 -29.05 22.40
CA SER A 232 51.15 -28.70 22.00
C SER A 232 50.09 -28.89 23.10
N LEU A 233 50.34 -29.80 24.05
CA LEU A 233 49.35 -30.15 25.08
C LEU A 233 49.05 -29.01 26.06
N LYS A 234 50.05 -28.17 26.39
CA LYS A 234 49.86 -27.06 27.35
C LYS A 234 49.03 -25.92 26.75
N THR A 235 49.20 -25.64 25.46
CA THR A 235 48.44 -24.62 24.73
C THR A 235 47.00 -25.10 24.53
N LEU A 236 46.82 -26.36 24.12
CA LEU A 236 45.51 -26.98 23.98
C LEU A 236 44.75 -27.03 25.32
N LEU A 237 45.44 -27.29 26.44
CA LEU A 237 44.80 -27.31 27.76
C LEU A 237 44.32 -25.92 28.19
N LYS A 238 45.09 -24.86 27.89
CA LYS A 238 44.70 -23.48 28.19
C LYS A 238 43.53 -23.01 27.33
N GLU A 239 43.52 -23.34 26.05
CA GLU A 239 42.42 -23.03 25.13
C GLU A 239 41.15 -23.77 25.56
N TYR A 240 41.25 -25.07 25.89
CA TYR A 240 40.12 -25.85 26.37
C TYR A 240 39.59 -25.33 27.72
N GLN A 241 40.48 -24.90 28.62
CA GLN A 241 40.11 -24.29 29.90
C GLN A 241 39.42 -22.93 29.70
N GLN A 242 39.85 -22.14 28.71
CA GLN A 242 39.21 -20.87 28.36
C GLN A 242 37.83 -21.10 27.71
N GLN A 243 37.74 -22.06 26.80
CA GLN A 243 36.49 -22.46 26.15
C GLN A 243 35.46 -22.99 27.18
N GLN A 244 35.91 -23.71 28.22
CA GLN A 244 35.03 -24.12 29.32
C GLN A 244 34.50 -22.93 30.14
N LYS A 245 35.31 -21.89 30.37
CA LYS A 245 34.86 -20.68 31.08
C LYS A 245 33.84 -19.91 30.26
N GLU A 246 34.08 -19.76 28.96
CA GLU A 246 33.22 -19.03 28.04
C GLU A 246 31.88 -19.76 27.83
N SER A 247 31.91 -21.09 27.67
CA SER A 247 30.70 -21.92 27.65
C SER A 247 29.91 -21.84 28.95
N ARG A 248 30.58 -21.83 30.11
CA ARG A 248 29.91 -21.63 31.41
C ARG A 248 29.23 -20.27 31.50
N PHE A 249 29.89 -19.21 31.04
CA PHE A 249 29.31 -17.86 31.02
C PHE A 249 28.07 -17.80 30.11
N GLN A 250 28.14 -18.37 28.91
CA GLN A 250 26.99 -18.44 27.99
C GLN A 250 25.83 -19.24 28.59
N ILE A 251 26.10 -20.34 29.29
CA ILE A 251 25.07 -21.13 29.98
C ILE A 251 24.42 -20.32 31.11
N GLU A 252 25.20 -19.54 31.88
CA GLU A 252 24.66 -18.66 32.92
C GLU A 252 23.83 -17.51 32.36
N GLU A 253 24.24 -16.94 31.22
CA GLU A 253 23.48 -15.90 30.53
C GLU A 253 22.17 -16.44 29.94
N LEU A 254 22.22 -17.61 29.28
CA LEU A 254 21.02 -18.30 28.82
C LEU A 254 20.07 -18.65 29.97
N LYS A 255 20.60 -19.07 31.13
CA LYS A 255 19.79 -19.29 32.33
C LYS A 255 19.12 -18.00 32.82
N ARG A 256 19.87 -16.89 32.90
CA ARG A 256 19.29 -15.58 33.25
C ARG A 256 18.19 -15.16 32.27
N ASN A 257 18.37 -15.40 30.98
CA ASN A 257 17.36 -15.10 29.96
C ASN A 257 16.12 -16.00 30.08
N VAL A 258 16.30 -17.29 30.38
CA VAL A 258 15.19 -18.22 30.64
C VAL A 258 14.42 -17.81 31.90
N ASP A 259 15.12 -17.43 32.97
CA ASP A 259 14.49 -16.97 34.21
C ASP A 259 13.74 -15.64 33.99
N HIS A 260 14.32 -14.72 33.21
CA HIS A 260 13.65 -13.50 32.79
C HIS A 260 12.39 -13.77 31.97
N LEU A 261 12.47 -14.60 30.93
CA LEU A 261 11.32 -14.98 30.11
C LEU A 261 10.24 -15.70 30.92
N LYS A 262 10.65 -16.50 31.91
CA LYS A 262 9.73 -17.16 32.84
C LYS A 262 9.03 -16.14 33.74
N GLN A 263 9.77 -15.16 34.25
CA GLN A 263 9.20 -14.06 35.03
C GLN A 263 8.24 -13.20 34.19
N GLU A 264 8.54 -12.96 32.91
CA GLU A 264 7.61 -12.31 31.97
C GLU A 264 6.36 -13.16 31.69
N LEU A 265 6.50 -14.47 31.64
CA LEU A 265 5.37 -15.39 31.46
C LEU A 265 4.48 -15.42 32.71
N ASP A 266 5.08 -15.43 33.90
CA ASP A 266 4.38 -15.48 35.19
C ASP A 266 3.72 -14.12 35.54
N THR A 267 4.26 -13.00 35.03
CA THR A 267 3.65 -11.66 35.17
C THR A 267 2.58 -11.37 34.12
N ARG A 268 2.38 -12.27 33.15
CA ARG A 268 1.35 -12.12 32.13
C ARG A 268 -0.04 -12.32 32.74
N PRO A 269 -0.98 -11.34 32.63
CA PRO A 269 -2.30 -11.47 33.22
C PRO A 269 -3.03 -12.68 32.66
N THR A 270 -3.47 -13.58 33.53
CA THR A 270 -4.20 -14.76 33.08
C THR A 270 -5.56 -14.36 32.53
N LEU A 271 -6.06 -15.14 31.57
CA LEU A 271 -7.35 -14.89 30.90
C LEU A 271 -8.53 -14.80 31.90
N LYS A 272 -8.37 -15.36 33.10
CA LYS A 272 -9.32 -15.27 34.22
C LYS A 272 -9.29 -13.90 34.91
N GLU A 273 -8.11 -13.31 35.10
CA GLU A 273 -7.94 -11.98 35.69
C GLU A 273 -8.44 -10.89 34.74
N LEU A 274 -8.17 -11.01 33.44
CA LEU A 274 -8.74 -10.12 32.41
C LEU A 274 -10.28 -10.16 32.39
N LYS A 275 -10.87 -11.34 32.56
CA LYS A 275 -12.33 -11.50 32.69
C LYS A 275 -12.85 -10.90 34.01
N PHE A 276 -12.10 -11.04 35.09
CA PHE A 276 -12.44 -10.44 36.39
C PHE A 276 -12.42 -8.90 36.32
N TYR A 277 -11.36 -8.29 35.78
CA TYR A 277 -11.27 -6.84 35.61
C TYR A 277 -12.34 -6.30 34.67
N LYS A 278 -12.62 -7.01 33.57
CA LYS A 278 -13.75 -6.70 32.67
C LYS A 278 -15.09 -6.72 33.40
N HIS A 279 -15.31 -7.68 34.28
CA HIS A 279 -16.57 -7.77 35.03
C HIS A 279 -16.66 -6.71 36.14
N LYS A 280 -15.54 -6.39 36.79
CA LYS A 280 -15.45 -5.34 37.81
C LYS A 280 -15.69 -3.94 37.21
N LEU A 281 -15.16 -3.67 36.01
CA LEU A 281 -15.45 -2.46 35.23
C LEU A 281 -16.95 -2.34 34.91
N ARG A 282 -17.54 -3.44 34.41
CA ARG A 282 -18.97 -3.47 34.08
C ARG A 282 -19.87 -3.25 35.31
N ARG A 283 -19.43 -3.66 36.50
CA ARG A 283 -20.13 -3.38 37.77
C ARG A 283 -20.00 -1.93 38.20
N LEU A 284 -18.82 -1.32 38.05
CA LEU A 284 -18.58 0.10 38.37
C LEU A 284 -19.39 1.03 37.45
N GLU A 285 -19.50 0.70 36.16
CA GLU A 285 -20.40 1.39 35.22
C GLU A 285 -21.87 1.32 35.65
N GLY A 286 -22.31 0.17 36.16
CA GLY A 286 -23.66 -0.01 36.70
C GLY A 286 -23.97 0.85 37.93
N PHE A 287 -22.99 1.08 38.80
CA PHE A 287 -23.17 1.94 39.98
C PHE A 287 -23.20 3.44 39.62
N HIS A 288 -22.50 3.86 38.56
CA HIS A 288 -22.50 5.25 38.12
C HIS A 288 -23.86 5.66 37.54
N ASN A 289 -24.52 4.75 36.81
CA ASN A 289 -25.84 5.01 36.22
C ASN A 289 -26.99 5.07 37.25
N HIS A 290 -26.83 4.49 38.45
CA HIS A 290 -27.88 4.51 39.48
C HIS A 290 -27.81 5.68 40.47
N ARG A 291 -26.72 6.47 40.48
CA ARG A 291 -26.61 7.67 41.36
C ARG A 291 -27.04 8.98 40.70
N LEU A 292 -27.13 9.05 39.37
CA LEU A 292 -27.52 10.27 38.65
C LEU A 292 -29.04 10.43 38.47
N SER A 293 -29.88 9.54 39.03
CA SER A 293 -31.35 9.57 38.88
C SER A 293 -32.11 9.86 40.18
N LYS A 294 -31.42 10.18 41.28
CA LYS A 294 -32.03 10.58 42.55
C LYS A 294 -31.19 11.70 43.16
N ASP A 295 -31.34 12.91 42.64
CA ASP A 295 -30.99 14.16 43.33
C ASP A 295 -31.72 15.31 42.61
N ASP A 296 -33.05 15.25 42.64
CA ASP A 296 -33.94 16.37 42.30
C ASP A 296 -35.09 16.39 43.33
N ASP A 297 -34.76 16.36 44.61
CA ASP A 297 -35.63 16.89 45.66
C ASP A 297 -34.87 17.09 46.99
N ALA A 298 -34.37 18.29 47.24
CA ALA A 298 -34.07 18.76 48.59
C ALA A 298 -33.79 20.27 48.60
N GLY A 299 -34.84 21.05 48.88
CA GLY A 299 -34.69 22.40 49.38
C GLY A 299 -33.95 22.44 50.73
N ASN A 300 -33.02 23.39 50.81
CA ASN A 300 -32.68 24.21 51.97
C ASN A 300 -32.56 23.52 53.35
N ARG A 301 -31.32 23.34 53.84
CA ARG A 301 -30.96 23.47 55.27
C ARG A 301 -29.45 23.68 55.45
N SER A 302 -29.13 24.71 56.22
CA SER A 302 -27.83 25.02 56.84
C SER A 302 -27.21 23.82 57.58
N SER A 303 -25.90 23.59 57.42
CA SER A 303 -25.03 23.09 58.51
C SER A 303 -23.56 23.04 58.10
N LYS A 304 -22.70 23.63 58.92
CA LYS A 304 -21.23 23.71 58.82
C LYS A 304 -20.46 22.37 58.98
N ASP A 305 -21.07 21.22 58.72
CA ASP A 305 -20.49 19.89 59.03
C ASP A 305 -20.31 18.94 57.81
N THR A 306 -20.57 19.41 56.58
CA THR A 306 -20.42 18.57 55.37
C THR A 306 -19.01 18.54 54.77
N GLU A 307 -18.06 19.32 55.29
CA GLU A 307 -16.69 19.36 54.74
C GLU A 307 -15.86 18.11 55.06
N SER A 308 -16.10 17.44 56.19
CA SER A 308 -15.35 16.23 56.59
C SER A 308 -15.54 15.03 55.63
N PRO A 309 -16.77 14.62 55.25
CA PRO A 309 -16.96 13.50 54.33
C PRO A 309 -16.53 13.83 52.89
N LEU A 310 -16.70 15.09 52.45
CA LEU A 310 -16.25 15.53 51.11
C LEU A 310 -14.73 15.56 51.04
N CYS A 311 -14.03 16.08 52.06
CA CYS A 311 -12.57 16.02 52.15
C CYS A 311 -12.05 14.58 52.18
N ALA A 312 -12.75 13.66 52.86
CA ALA A 312 -12.38 12.25 52.86
C ALA A 312 -12.58 11.63 51.46
N HIS A 313 -13.66 12.00 50.76
CA HIS A 313 -13.94 11.51 49.41
C HIS A 313 -12.92 12.03 48.39
N TYR A 314 -12.56 13.32 48.45
CA TYR A 314 -11.52 13.89 47.59
C TYR A 314 -10.13 13.32 47.90
N ARG A 315 -9.78 13.09 49.18
CA ARG A 315 -8.54 12.39 49.54
C ARG A 315 -8.53 10.96 49.01
N GLN A 316 -9.66 10.25 49.07
CA GLN A 316 -9.74 8.89 48.56
C GLN A 316 -9.64 8.85 47.03
N LEU A 317 -10.28 9.78 46.33
CA LEU A 317 -10.13 9.96 44.89
C LEU A 317 -8.67 10.27 44.51
N LEU A 318 -8.01 11.17 45.23
CA LEU A 318 -6.61 11.52 45.00
C LEU A 318 -5.66 10.34 45.27
N ASN A 319 -5.96 9.52 46.27
CA ASN A 319 -5.25 8.27 46.54
C ASN A 319 -5.45 7.25 45.41
N ASP A 320 -6.67 7.11 44.90
CA ASP A 320 -6.97 6.22 43.77
C ASP A 320 -6.24 6.69 42.49
N VAL A 321 -6.20 7.99 42.24
CA VAL A 321 -5.44 8.59 41.12
C VAL A 321 -3.94 8.38 41.30
N SER A 322 -3.40 8.60 42.51
CA SER A 322 -2.00 8.32 42.83
C SER A 322 -1.65 6.84 42.64
N ALA A 323 -2.55 5.92 43.02
CA ALA A 323 -2.39 4.48 42.80
C ALA A 323 -2.39 4.09 41.31
N ILE A 324 -3.17 4.81 40.47
CA ILE A 324 -3.14 4.62 39.01
C ILE A 324 -1.80 5.11 38.42
N LEU A 325 -1.27 6.24 38.91
CA LEU A 325 -0.01 6.83 38.43
C LEU A 325 1.23 6.04 38.87
N THR A 326 1.18 5.39 40.03
CA THR A 326 2.27 4.57 40.58
C THR A 326 2.23 3.11 40.12
N ASN A 327 1.18 2.69 39.40
CA ASN A 327 1.07 1.34 38.87
C ASN A 327 2.03 1.12 37.69
N ALA A 328 2.96 0.17 37.83
CA ALA A 328 4.00 -0.15 36.84
C ALA A 328 3.48 -0.60 35.46
N ASN A 329 2.18 -0.87 35.33
CA ASN A 329 1.53 -1.26 34.07
C ASN A 329 0.77 -0.11 33.37
N ALA A 330 0.93 1.15 33.81
CA ALA A 330 0.33 2.29 33.13
C ALA A 330 1.08 2.61 31.82
N PRO A 331 0.38 2.92 30.71
CA PRO A 331 1.01 3.22 29.43
C PRO A 331 1.87 4.50 29.54
N LEU A 332 3.18 4.28 29.44
CA LEU A 332 4.30 5.20 29.19
C LEU A 332 4.04 6.73 29.26
N LYS A 333 4.78 7.36 30.20
CA LYS A 333 5.08 8.80 30.39
C LYS A 333 4.32 9.59 31.47
N LEU A 334 3.92 8.96 32.58
CA LEU A 334 3.46 9.69 33.77
C LEU A 334 4.29 9.42 35.03
N HIS A 335 5.55 8.96 34.87
CA HIS A 335 6.46 8.85 36.01
C HIS A 335 6.92 10.25 36.43
N PRO A 336 6.62 10.73 37.65
CA PRO A 336 7.11 12.03 38.10
C PRO A 336 8.64 11.99 38.17
N HIS A 337 9.31 12.75 37.31
CA HIS A 337 10.72 13.07 37.48
C HIS A 337 10.81 14.15 38.57
N GLY A 338 11.13 13.75 39.80
CA GLY A 338 11.38 14.71 40.87
C GLY A 338 11.46 14.05 42.24
N HIS A 339 12.67 14.03 42.79
CA HIS A 339 13.07 13.53 44.11
C HIS A 339 12.05 13.75 45.23
N ALA A 340 11.68 12.66 45.92
CA ALA A 340 11.01 12.73 47.20
C ALA A 340 11.99 13.29 48.25
N SER A 341 11.77 14.54 48.67
CA SER A 341 12.32 15.05 49.92
C SER A 341 11.31 14.79 51.03
N VAL A 342 11.80 14.13 52.07
CA VAL A 342 11.09 13.75 53.29
C VAL A 342 10.64 15.00 54.04
N GLY A 343 9.35 15.12 54.33
CA GLY A 343 8.85 16.00 55.39
C GLY A 343 7.57 16.76 55.06
N LEU A 344 6.58 16.60 55.95
CA LEU A 344 5.29 17.28 56.09
C LEU A 344 4.10 16.70 55.29
N GLU A 345 3.10 16.24 56.07
CA GLU A 345 1.76 15.70 55.73
C GLU A 345 0.87 16.61 54.85
N GLY A 346 1.42 17.67 54.26
CA GLY A 346 0.75 18.56 53.30
C GLY A 346 1.16 18.38 51.84
N ALA A 347 2.22 17.61 51.55
CA ALA A 347 2.84 17.54 50.22
C ALA A 347 2.57 16.22 49.45
N GLU A 348 1.75 15.31 49.97
CA GLU A 348 1.57 13.96 49.38
C GLU A 348 0.95 13.98 47.97
N PHE A 349 0.16 15.00 47.65
CA PHE A 349 -0.54 15.11 46.35
C PHE A 349 -0.02 16.23 45.44
N GLN A 350 1.04 16.93 45.86
CA GLN A 350 1.65 18.00 45.06
C GLN A 350 2.09 17.53 43.64
N PRO A 351 2.65 16.32 43.43
CA PRO A 351 2.98 15.85 42.08
C PRO A 351 1.76 15.44 41.24
N VAL A 352 0.58 15.27 41.86
CA VAL A 352 -0.66 14.88 41.16
C VAL A 352 -1.36 16.10 40.54
N VAL A 353 -1.21 17.28 41.14
CA VAL A 353 -1.88 18.52 40.68
C VAL A 353 -1.53 18.87 39.22
N PRO A 354 -0.25 18.92 38.79
CA PRO A 354 0.10 19.22 37.40
C PRO A 354 -0.47 18.18 36.41
N ILE A 355 -0.58 16.92 36.84
CA ILE A 355 -1.12 15.84 36.01
C ILE A 355 -2.64 16.00 35.84
N LEU A 356 -3.35 16.34 36.92
CA LEU A 356 -4.77 16.65 36.86
C LEU A 356 -5.06 17.89 36.02
N GLU A 357 -4.20 18.91 36.06
CA GLU A 357 -4.29 20.07 35.18
C GLU A 357 -4.11 19.68 33.71
N VAL A 358 -3.13 18.83 33.39
CA VAL A 358 -2.93 18.30 32.03
C VAL A 358 -4.12 17.45 31.59
N TRP A 359 -4.66 16.57 32.44
CA TRP A 359 -5.84 15.77 32.12
C TRP A 359 -7.08 16.64 31.93
N ALA A 360 -7.26 17.68 32.73
CA ALA A 360 -8.35 18.65 32.56
C ALA A 360 -8.21 19.42 31.24
N GLN A 361 -6.98 19.81 30.87
CA GLN A 361 -6.70 20.42 29.57
C GLN A 361 -6.97 19.43 28.42
N GLN A 362 -6.52 18.19 28.52
CA GLN A 362 -6.80 17.14 27.53
C GLN A 362 -8.29 16.87 27.37
N LEU A 363 -9.05 16.84 28.48
CA LEU A 363 -10.50 16.69 28.47
C LEU A 363 -11.18 17.90 27.79
N HIS A 364 -10.63 19.11 27.98
CA HIS A 364 -11.11 20.30 27.26
C HIS A 364 -10.82 20.22 25.76
N LEU A 365 -9.59 19.84 25.39
CA LEU A 365 -9.17 19.65 24.00
C LEU A 365 -9.97 18.55 23.31
N MET A 366 -10.40 17.51 24.03
CA MET A 366 -11.31 16.50 23.51
C MET A 366 -12.68 17.08 23.11
N LYS A 367 -13.24 18.01 23.90
CA LYS A 367 -14.50 18.68 23.52
C LYS A 367 -14.32 19.55 22.27
N ASP A 368 -13.15 20.17 22.12
CA ASP A 368 -12.82 20.93 20.91
C ASP A 368 -12.60 20.02 19.70
N LEU A 369 -11.96 18.86 19.89
CA LEU A 369 -11.81 17.83 18.87
C LEU A 369 -13.19 17.31 18.42
N GLN A 370 -14.10 17.03 19.35
CA GLN A 370 -15.48 16.63 19.03
C GLN A 370 -16.19 17.70 18.19
N ARG A 371 -16.05 18.98 18.54
CA ARG A 371 -16.60 20.11 17.77
C ARG A 371 -15.95 20.21 16.39
N GLY A 372 -14.65 19.93 16.28
CA GLY A 372 -13.92 19.87 15.02
C GLY A 372 -14.41 18.72 14.13
N LEU A 373 -14.53 17.52 14.70
CA LEU A 373 -14.99 16.32 14.02
C LEU A 373 -16.44 16.44 13.56
N SER A 374 -17.34 17.01 14.37
CA SER A 374 -18.72 17.27 13.96
C SER A 374 -18.83 18.30 12.83
N ARG A 375 -18.00 19.35 12.84
CA ARG A 375 -17.87 20.29 11.71
C ARG A 375 -17.28 19.65 10.45
N LEU A 376 -16.32 18.74 10.62
CA LEU A 376 -15.72 18.00 9.51
C LEU A 376 -16.73 17.03 8.90
N SER A 377 -17.44 16.28 9.75
CA SER A 377 -18.52 15.37 9.36
C SER A 377 -19.63 16.09 8.61
N SER A 378 -20.09 17.26 9.09
CA SER A 378 -21.13 18.02 8.37
C SER A 378 -20.68 18.57 7.00
N ARG A 379 -19.38 18.80 6.81
CA ARG A 379 -18.81 19.19 5.51
C ARG A 379 -18.59 18.00 4.58
N LEU A 380 -18.15 16.86 5.11
CA LEU A 380 -17.84 15.67 4.32
C LEU A 380 -19.08 14.83 4.00
N MET A 381 -20.09 14.81 4.88
CA MET A 381 -21.30 13.98 4.78
C MET A 381 -22.59 14.80 5.00
N PRO A 382 -22.97 15.72 4.08
CA PRO A 382 -24.16 16.57 4.25
C PRO A 382 -25.48 15.79 4.35
N TRP A 383 -25.50 14.55 3.84
CA TRP A 383 -26.67 13.66 3.77
C TRP A 383 -26.93 12.90 5.07
N GLN A 384 -25.95 12.82 5.98
CA GLN A 384 -26.12 12.32 7.34
C GLN A 384 -26.67 13.45 8.22
N VAL A 385 -27.89 13.89 7.97
CA VAL A 385 -28.64 14.64 8.99
C VAL A 385 -29.15 13.61 10.00
N GLY A 386 -28.26 13.25 10.93
CA GLY A 386 -28.60 12.48 12.11
C GLY A 386 -29.18 13.41 13.16
N ASP A 387 -30.50 13.35 13.29
CA ASP A 387 -31.33 13.97 14.32
C ASP A 387 -30.75 13.72 15.73
N GLY A 388 -30.55 14.78 16.51
CA GLY A 388 -29.93 14.70 17.84
C GLY A 388 -28.96 15.83 18.11
N ARG A 389 -29.50 17.03 18.35
CA ARG A 389 -28.78 18.11 19.02
C ARG A 389 -28.14 17.51 20.29
N PRO A 390 -26.81 17.62 20.53
CA PRO A 390 -26.24 17.09 21.75
C PRO A 390 -26.82 17.90 22.91
N THR A 391 -27.75 17.30 23.65
CA THR A 391 -28.14 17.78 24.97
C THR A 391 -26.86 17.81 25.79
N ALA A 392 -26.58 18.96 26.42
CA ALA A 392 -25.33 19.28 27.11
C ALA A 392 -24.96 18.34 28.28
N ALA A 393 -25.71 17.28 28.51
CA ALA A 393 -25.57 16.32 29.61
C ALA A 393 -24.93 14.98 29.20
N ASP A 394 -24.81 14.64 27.91
CA ASP A 394 -24.17 13.38 27.53
C ASP A 394 -22.64 13.54 27.52
N ALA A 395 -21.98 12.78 28.39
CA ALA A 395 -20.54 12.78 28.53
C ALA A 395 -19.88 12.41 27.20
N VAL A 396 -18.91 13.23 26.79
CA VAL A 396 -18.19 13.08 25.53
C VAL A 396 -17.33 11.80 25.57
N ARG A 397 -17.76 10.75 24.86
CA ARG A 397 -17.05 9.46 24.81
C ARG A 397 -16.04 9.46 23.66
N VAL A 398 -14.84 8.93 23.93
CA VAL A 398 -13.79 8.78 22.91
C VAL A 398 -14.26 7.78 21.84
N GLU A 399 -14.98 6.74 22.26
CA GLU A 399 -15.53 5.71 21.39
C GLU A 399 -16.44 6.31 20.32
N ASP A 400 -17.30 7.27 20.68
CA ASP A 400 -18.21 7.93 19.73
C ASP A 400 -17.44 8.79 18.73
N MET A 401 -16.35 9.44 19.14
CA MET A 401 -15.46 10.17 18.23
C MET A 401 -14.68 9.24 17.30
N MET A 402 -14.20 8.10 17.81
CA MET A 402 -13.54 7.08 17.00
C MET A 402 -14.50 6.51 15.97
N LEU A 403 -15.73 6.17 16.35
CA LEU A 403 -16.76 5.71 15.43
C LEU A 403 -17.11 6.78 14.37
N LEU A 404 -17.14 8.06 14.76
CA LEU A 404 -17.35 9.16 13.81
C LEU A 404 -16.18 9.31 12.83
N VAL A 405 -14.94 9.17 13.31
CA VAL A 405 -13.73 9.18 12.48
C VAL A 405 -13.69 7.97 11.55
N ASP A 406 -13.97 6.77 12.05
CA ASP A 406 -14.04 5.55 11.27
C ASP A 406 -15.13 5.64 10.19
N ALA A 407 -16.30 6.17 10.53
CA ALA A 407 -17.36 6.43 9.55
C ALA A 407 -16.94 7.45 8.49
N MET A 408 -16.22 8.52 8.85
CA MET A 408 -15.66 9.45 7.86
C MET A 408 -14.58 8.78 7.00
N LEU A 409 -13.70 7.98 7.60
CA LEU A 409 -12.63 7.26 6.91
C LEU A 409 -13.20 6.25 5.92
N GLU A 410 -14.15 5.40 6.35
CA GLU A 410 -14.86 4.45 5.50
C GLU A 410 -15.47 5.16 4.28
N ASN A 411 -16.09 6.31 4.47
CA ASN A 411 -16.67 7.07 3.37
C ASN A 411 -15.64 7.78 2.47
N THR A 412 -14.51 8.28 3.01
CA THR A 412 -13.43 8.87 2.19
C THR A 412 -12.64 7.83 1.39
N CYS A 413 -12.59 6.58 1.86
CA CYS A 413 -12.00 5.46 1.12
C CYS A 413 -12.85 5.02 -0.10
N THR A 414 -14.11 5.44 -0.20
CA THR A 414 -15.02 5.00 -1.28
C THR A 414 -14.87 5.74 -2.62
N HIS A 415 -13.91 6.65 -2.79
CA HIS A 415 -13.72 7.27 -4.11
C HIS A 415 -12.94 6.38 -5.10
N ASN A 416 -12.34 5.26 -4.66
CA ASN A 416 -11.61 4.38 -5.59
C ASN A 416 -11.97 2.89 -5.59
N GLU A 417 -12.87 2.40 -4.75
CA GLU A 417 -13.50 1.10 -4.99
C GLU A 417 -14.96 1.14 -4.59
N LYS A 418 -15.84 0.85 -5.55
CA LYS A 418 -17.26 0.60 -5.33
C LYS A 418 -17.43 -0.71 -4.55
N VAL A 419 -17.08 -0.73 -3.27
CA VAL A 419 -17.67 -1.70 -2.35
C VAL A 419 -19.00 -1.11 -1.92
N LEU A 420 -19.99 -1.29 -2.81
CA LEU A 420 -21.38 -1.25 -2.43
C LEU A 420 -21.51 -2.06 -1.14
N ARG A 421 -22.18 -1.50 -0.12
CA ARG A 421 -22.83 -2.28 0.95
C ARG A 421 -23.18 -3.64 0.37
N SER A 422 -22.71 -4.73 0.97
CA SER A 422 -23.01 -6.09 0.53
C SER A 422 -24.48 -6.13 0.10
N PRO A 423 -24.77 -6.24 -1.22
CA PRO A 423 -26.12 -6.01 -1.67
C PRO A 423 -26.99 -7.04 -1.00
N THR A 424 -28.15 -6.62 -0.48
CA THR A 424 -29.13 -7.54 0.10
C THR A 424 -29.28 -8.76 -0.80
N ARG A 425 -29.38 -9.96 -0.24
CA ARG A 425 -29.40 -11.23 -1.00
C ARG A 425 -30.35 -11.22 -2.20
N HIS A 426 -31.46 -10.49 -2.10
CA HIS A 426 -32.41 -10.24 -3.18
C HIS A 426 -31.80 -9.42 -4.35
N THR A 427 -31.08 -8.34 -4.07
CA THR A 427 -30.39 -7.51 -5.06
C THR A 427 -29.31 -8.30 -5.79
N LEU A 428 -28.54 -9.13 -5.08
CA LEU A 428 -27.57 -10.05 -5.69
C LEU A 428 -28.28 -11.07 -6.60
N GLY A 429 -29.41 -11.63 -6.16
CA GLY A 429 -30.22 -12.53 -6.99
C GLY A 429 -30.74 -11.87 -8.27
N SER A 430 -31.25 -10.64 -8.19
CA SER A 430 -31.70 -9.86 -9.35
C SER A 430 -30.56 -9.53 -10.32
N MET A 431 -29.38 -9.18 -9.80
CA MET A 431 -28.20 -8.94 -10.62
C MET A 431 -27.76 -10.21 -11.35
N VAL A 432 -27.69 -11.35 -10.65
CA VAL A 432 -27.34 -12.64 -11.25
C VAL A 432 -28.35 -13.03 -12.33
N SER A 433 -29.65 -12.85 -12.09
CA SER A 433 -30.69 -13.11 -13.10
C SER A 433 -30.57 -12.20 -14.32
N HIS A 434 -30.20 -10.93 -14.12
CA HIS A 434 -29.98 -10.00 -15.21
C HIS A 434 -28.79 -10.40 -16.08
N PHE A 435 -27.66 -10.79 -15.47
CA PHE A 435 -26.49 -11.28 -16.22
C PHE A 435 -26.78 -12.60 -16.95
N GLN A 436 -27.55 -13.49 -16.34
CA GLN A 436 -28.01 -14.72 -16.99
C GLN A 436 -28.85 -14.44 -18.23
N LYS A 437 -29.75 -13.44 -18.19
CA LYS A 437 -30.53 -13.01 -19.35
C LYS A 437 -29.68 -12.28 -20.39
N LEU A 438 -28.78 -11.39 -19.97
CA LEU A 438 -27.94 -10.61 -20.88
C LEU A 438 -27.03 -11.48 -21.75
N PHE A 439 -26.55 -12.59 -21.19
CA PHE A 439 -25.65 -13.52 -21.87
C PHE A 439 -26.36 -14.81 -22.34
N ASP A 440 -27.69 -14.92 -22.22
CA ASP A 440 -28.47 -16.12 -22.55
C ASP A 440 -27.93 -17.42 -21.92
N VAL A 441 -27.65 -17.39 -20.62
CA VAL A 441 -27.12 -18.54 -19.86
C VAL A 441 -27.99 -18.87 -18.65
N THR A 442 -28.18 -20.17 -18.41
CA THR A 442 -29.01 -20.66 -17.30
C THR A 442 -28.29 -20.67 -15.94
N SER A 443 -26.96 -20.48 -15.93
CA SER A 443 -26.13 -20.50 -14.72
C SER A 443 -25.08 -19.38 -14.73
N LEU A 444 -24.75 -18.85 -13.55
CA LEU A 444 -23.73 -17.81 -13.39
C LEU A 444 -22.34 -18.29 -13.87
N SER A 445 -22.03 -19.57 -13.69
CA SER A 445 -20.82 -20.19 -14.22
C SER A 445 -20.74 -20.17 -15.74
N GLY A 446 -21.87 -20.11 -16.44
CA GLY A 446 -21.92 -19.99 -17.89
C GLY A 446 -21.65 -18.58 -18.42
N VAL A 447 -21.77 -17.55 -17.57
CA VAL A 447 -21.59 -16.14 -17.98
C VAL A 447 -20.16 -15.88 -18.43
N TYR A 448 -19.16 -16.35 -17.68
CA TYR A 448 -17.75 -16.10 -17.99
C TYR A 448 -17.30 -16.78 -19.30
N PRO A 449 -17.59 -18.07 -19.54
CA PRO A 449 -17.36 -18.70 -20.85
C PRO A 449 -18.06 -17.96 -21.99
N ARG A 450 -19.30 -17.53 -21.79
CA ARG A 450 -20.08 -16.84 -22.82
C ARG A 450 -19.54 -15.44 -23.12
N MET A 451 -19.12 -14.71 -22.09
CA MET A 451 -18.48 -13.41 -22.23
C MET A 451 -17.17 -13.52 -23.01
N ASN A 452 -16.32 -14.51 -22.70
CA ASN A 452 -15.09 -14.76 -23.45
C ASN A 452 -15.37 -15.13 -24.91
N GLN A 453 -16.43 -15.91 -25.19
CA GLN A 453 -16.87 -16.18 -26.56
C GLN A 453 -17.31 -14.90 -27.29
N VAL A 454 -18.01 -13.99 -26.61
CA VAL A 454 -18.40 -12.70 -27.19
C VAL A 454 -17.18 -11.85 -27.51
N TYR A 455 -16.20 -11.77 -26.61
CA TYR A 455 -14.95 -11.04 -26.86
C TYR A 455 -14.13 -11.66 -28.00
N ALA A 456 -14.00 -13.00 -28.03
CA ALA A 456 -13.32 -13.70 -29.11
C ALA A 456 -14.02 -13.43 -30.46
N LYS A 457 -15.35 -13.60 -30.53
CA LYS A 457 -16.13 -13.33 -31.74
C LYS A 457 -16.09 -11.87 -32.17
N LEU A 458 -16.10 -10.92 -31.23
CA LEU A 458 -15.99 -9.49 -31.55
C LEU A 458 -14.59 -9.17 -32.09
N GLY A 459 -13.54 -9.77 -31.52
CA GLY A 459 -12.18 -9.66 -32.02
C GLY A 459 -12.04 -10.24 -33.43
N GLU A 460 -12.55 -11.45 -33.64
CA GLU A 460 -12.61 -12.13 -34.95
C GLU A 460 -13.37 -11.28 -35.98
N MET A 461 -14.55 -10.75 -35.63
CA MET A 461 -15.36 -9.92 -36.53
C MET A 461 -14.67 -8.60 -36.83
N THR A 462 -14.02 -7.97 -35.84
CA THR A 462 -13.27 -6.72 -36.05
C THR A 462 -12.07 -6.95 -36.96
N ASN A 463 -11.38 -8.07 -36.78
CA ASN A 463 -10.26 -8.45 -37.63
C ASN A 463 -10.72 -8.80 -39.05
N ALA A 464 -11.80 -9.57 -39.19
CA ALA A 464 -12.41 -9.87 -40.49
C ALA A 464 -12.86 -8.61 -41.21
N MET A 465 -13.51 -7.66 -40.51
CA MET A 465 -13.88 -6.37 -41.07
C MET A 465 -12.66 -5.55 -41.50
N ARG A 466 -11.58 -5.54 -40.72
CA ARG A 466 -10.33 -4.87 -41.10
C ARG A 466 -9.74 -5.49 -42.36
N ASN A 467 -9.58 -6.81 -42.38
CA ASN A 467 -9.06 -7.54 -43.54
C ASN A 467 -9.91 -7.30 -44.79
N LEU A 468 -11.24 -7.28 -44.67
CA LEU A 468 -12.12 -6.97 -45.80
C LEU A 468 -12.02 -5.51 -46.25
N ARG A 469 -11.77 -4.55 -45.34
CA ARG A 469 -11.48 -3.16 -45.75
C ARG A 469 -10.19 -3.07 -46.52
N ASP A 470 -9.13 -3.68 -46.00
CA ASP A 470 -7.79 -3.67 -46.62
C ASP A 470 -7.83 -4.35 -47.99
N LEU A 471 -8.60 -5.42 -48.13
CA LEU A 471 -8.72 -6.19 -49.37
C LEU A 471 -9.61 -5.51 -50.43
N LEU A 472 -10.52 -4.64 -50.01
CA LEU A 472 -11.38 -3.82 -50.88
C LEU A 472 -10.85 -2.39 -51.06
N ASP A 473 -9.66 -2.07 -50.53
CA ASP A 473 -9.07 -0.71 -50.49
C ASP A 473 -10.05 0.37 -50.00
N LEU A 474 -10.78 0.06 -48.91
CA LEU A 474 -11.73 0.98 -48.29
C LEU A 474 -11.09 1.70 -47.11
N ASP A 475 -11.35 3.01 -47.00
CA ASP A 475 -10.90 3.81 -45.86
C ASP A 475 -11.40 3.24 -44.52
N GLY A 476 -10.55 3.31 -43.49
CA GLY A 476 -10.86 2.84 -42.13
C GLY A 476 -12.06 3.55 -41.46
N SER A 477 -12.60 4.60 -42.07
CA SER A 477 -13.79 5.34 -41.65
C SER A 477 -15.11 4.71 -42.10
N VAL A 478 -15.08 3.72 -42.99
CA VAL A 478 -16.28 3.10 -43.57
C VAL A 478 -17.01 2.24 -42.55
N SER A 479 -18.32 2.47 -42.41
CA SER A 479 -19.17 1.74 -41.46
C SER A 479 -19.22 0.24 -41.78
N PRO A 480 -19.33 -0.64 -40.77
CA PRO A 480 -19.48 -2.09 -40.98
C PRO A 480 -20.62 -2.47 -41.93
N GLY A 481 -21.74 -1.75 -41.88
CA GLY A 481 -22.90 -2.00 -42.76
C GLY A 481 -22.63 -1.67 -44.23
N GLU A 482 -21.92 -0.56 -44.48
CA GLU A 482 -21.54 -0.15 -45.83
C GLU A 482 -20.58 -1.17 -46.47
N LEU A 483 -19.63 -1.68 -45.68
CA LEU A 483 -18.66 -2.70 -46.08
C LEU A 483 -19.38 -4.00 -46.48
N VAL A 484 -20.29 -4.48 -45.64
CA VAL A 484 -21.08 -5.69 -45.93
C VAL A 484 -21.93 -5.50 -47.19
N ASN A 485 -22.52 -4.32 -47.39
CA ASN A 485 -23.29 -4.03 -48.61
C ASN A 485 -22.41 -3.97 -49.87
N GLN A 486 -21.15 -3.55 -49.77
CA GLN A 486 -20.20 -3.62 -50.88
C GLN A 486 -19.79 -5.06 -51.19
N VAL A 487 -19.48 -5.85 -50.16
CA VAL A 487 -19.22 -7.30 -50.32
C VAL A 487 -20.44 -8.00 -50.94
N ALA A 488 -21.65 -7.70 -50.48
CA ALA A 488 -22.89 -8.25 -51.02
C ALA A 488 -23.09 -7.86 -52.49
N ARG A 489 -22.74 -6.63 -52.87
CA ARG A 489 -22.76 -6.18 -54.27
C ARG A 489 -21.73 -6.92 -55.12
N LEU A 490 -20.52 -7.14 -54.63
CA LEU A 490 -19.47 -7.90 -55.34
C LEU A 490 -19.84 -9.37 -55.53
N VAL A 491 -20.45 -9.98 -54.51
CA VAL A 491 -20.96 -11.36 -54.58
C VAL A 491 -22.16 -11.45 -55.51
N SER A 492 -22.99 -10.41 -55.60
CA SER A 492 -24.17 -10.38 -56.48
C SER A 492 -23.83 -9.97 -57.92
N SER A 493 -22.74 -9.24 -58.16
CA SER A 493 -22.32 -8.77 -59.49
C SER A 493 -21.34 -9.73 -60.18
N SER A 494 -20.73 -10.67 -59.44
CA SER A 494 -19.79 -11.63 -60.00
C SER A 494 -20.49 -12.92 -60.39
N GLU A 495 -20.75 -13.10 -61.68
CA GLU A 495 -21.08 -14.41 -62.27
C GLU A 495 -19.87 -15.37 -62.30
N GLN A 496 -18.75 -15.04 -61.66
CA GLN A 496 -17.54 -15.88 -61.65
C GLN A 496 -16.99 -16.12 -60.23
N PRO A 497 -17.15 -17.33 -59.66
CA PRO A 497 -16.57 -17.70 -58.36
C PRO A 497 -15.03 -17.65 -58.33
N ALA A 498 -14.38 -17.53 -59.49
CA ALA A 498 -12.92 -17.42 -59.63
C ALA A 498 -12.36 -16.09 -59.13
N ALA A 499 -13.10 -14.97 -59.22
CA ALA A 499 -12.63 -13.66 -58.78
C ALA A 499 -12.52 -13.57 -57.25
N VAL A 500 -13.48 -14.18 -56.54
CA VAL A 500 -13.48 -14.26 -55.06
C VAL A 500 -12.38 -15.21 -54.56
N GLN A 501 -12.12 -16.30 -55.29
CA GLN A 501 -11.02 -17.23 -54.97
C GLN A 501 -9.63 -16.62 -55.19
N HIS A 502 -9.47 -15.74 -56.19
CA HIS A 502 -8.21 -15.03 -56.41
C HIS A 502 -7.95 -13.96 -55.33
N LEU A 503 -9.00 -13.38 -54.77
CA LEU A 503 -8.97 -12.37 -53.70
C LEU A 503 -8.65 -12.96 -52.33
N LEU A 504 -9.15 -14.16 -52.00
CA LEU A 504 -8.89 -14.84 -50.72
C LEU A 504 -7.50 -15.49 -50.59
N GLY A 505 -6.64 -15.32 -51.59
CA GLY A 505 -5.27 -15.84 -51.61
C GLY A 505 -5.21 -17.33 -51.97
N GLN A 506 -4.53 -17.66 -53.05
CA GLN A 506 -4.32 -19.04 -53.54
C GLN A 506 -3.35 -19.89 -52.68
N ASN A 507 -2.98 -19.44 -51.49
CA ASN A 507 -2.07 -20.21 -50.66
C ASN A 507 -2.87 -21.20 -49.82
N ASP A 508 -2.93 -22.44 -50.32
CA ASP A 508 -3.43 -23.58 -49.58
C ASP A 508 -2.76 -23.63 -48.20
N ILE A 509 -3.54 -23.90 -47.15
CA ILE A 509 -3.07 -23.90 -45.75
C ILE A 509 -1.90 -24.88 -45.59
N ASP A 510 -1.94 -25.99 -46.33
CA ASP A 510 -0.87 -26.98 -46.37
C ASP A 510 0.44 -26.42 -46.96
N SER A 511 0.36 -25.54 -47.97
CA SER A 511 1.53 -24.87 -48.52
C SER A 511 2.13 -23.84 -47.54
N ILE A 512 1.31 -23.20 -46.70
CA ILE A 512 1.77 -22.30 -45.64
C ILE A 512 2.44 -23.12 -44.53
N ILE A 513 1.83 -24.23 -44.11
CA ILE A 513 2.39 -25.15 -43.11
C ILE A 513 3.74 -25.71 -43.58
N MET A 514 3.86 -26.08 -44.85
CA MET A 514 5.13 -26.55 -45.43
C MET A 514 6.21 -25.45 -45.43
N LYS A 515 5.87 -24.20 -45.73
CA LYS A 515 6.82 -23.07 -45.64
C LYS A 515 7.22 -22.76 -44.20
N VAL A 516 6.31 -22.86 -43.24
CA VAL A 516 6.62 -22.67 -41.81
C VAL A 516 7.54 -23.80 -41.31
N LYS A 517 7.28 -25.05 -41.69
CA LYS A 517 8.17 -26.18 -41.36
C LYS A 517 9.57 -26.02 -41.97
N GLN A 518 9.66 -25.59 -43.22
CA GLN A 518 10.94 -25.28 -43.86
C GLN A 518 11.69 -24.15 -43.16
N HIS A 519 10.96 -23.15 -42.64
CA HIS A 519 11.57 -22.09 -41.84
C HIS A 519 12.08 -22.60 -40.48
N GLU A 520 11.36 -23.52 -39.82
CA GLU A 520 11.82 -24.12 -38.57
C GLU A 520 13.08 -24.99 -38.73
N GLU A 521 13.26 -25.64 -39.89
CA GLU A 521 14.48 -26.41 -40.17
C GLU A 521 15.65 -25.53 -40.62
N PHE A 522 15.39 -24.50 -41.43
CA PHE A 522 16.43 -23.64 -41.99
C PHE A 522 17.03 -22.68 -40.95
N PHE A 523 16.19 -22.10 -40.08
CA PHE A 523 16.62 -21.03 -39.18
C PHE A 523 17.68 -21.47 -38.16
N PRO A 524 17.60 -22.66 -37.52
CA PRO A 524 18.65 -23.14 -36.62
C PRO A 524 19.99 -23.37 -37.33
N ALA A 525 19.97 -23.96 -38.53
CA ALA A 525 21.17 -24.19 -39.31
C ALA A 525 21.81 -22.87 -39.77
N PHE A 526 20.99 -21.92 -40.22
CA PHE A 526 21.43 -20.58 -40.58
C PHE A 526 22.00 -19.81 -39.39
N HIS A 527 21.32 -19.87 -38.23
CA HIS A 527 21.79 -19.22 -37.01
C HIS A 527 23.12 -19.79 -36.54
N SER A 528 23.29 -21.12 -36.57
CA SER A 528 24.56 -21.77 -36.23
C SER A 528 25.70 -21.30 -37.13
N LEU A 529 25.48 -21.26 -38.45
CA LEU A 529 26.46 -20.78 -39.42
C LEU A 529 26.83 -19.31 -39.20
N VAL A 530 25.84 -18.46 -38.92
CA VAL A 530 26.05 -17.04 -38.63
C VAL A 530 26.87 -16.86 -37.36
N VAL A 531 26.57 -17.61 -36.29
CA VAL A 531 27.30 -17.53 -35.02
C VAL A 531 28.75 -18.00 -35.20
N GLU A 532 28.99 -19.08 -35.95
CA GLU A 532 30.33 -19.53 -36.31
C GLU A 532 31.10 -18.47 -37.13
N LEU A 533 30.46 -17.83 -38.11
CA LEU A 533 31.07 -16.76 -38.90
C LEU A 533 31.42 -15.54 -38.04
N LEU A 534 30.54 -15.14 -37.13
CA LEU A 534 30.79 -14.04 -36.18
C LEU A 534 31.98 -14.34 -35.27
N GLN A 535 32.05 -15.57 -34.72
CA GLN A 535 33.18 -15.99 -33.88
C GLN A 535 34.50 -16.08 -34.66
N THR A 536 34.48 -16.64 -35.87
CA THR A 536 35.68 -16.82 -36.69
C THR A 536 36.25 -15.49 -37.19
N LEU A 537 35.38 -14.53 -37.50
CA LEU A 537 35.78 -13.20 -37.99
C LEU A 537 36.00 -12.19 -36.84
N GLY A 538 35.64 -12.53 -35.60
CA GLY A 538 35.78 -11.65 -34.43
C GLY A 538 34.79 -10.48 -34.42
N VAL A 539 33.62 -10.66 -35.04
CA VAL A 539 32.64 -9.60 -35.29
C VAL A 539 31.38 -9.84 -34.46
N SER A 540 30.76 -8.78 -33.94
CA SER A 540 29.61 -8.87 -33.01
C SER A 540 28.24 -8.68 -33.67
N ARG A 541 28.17 -8.19 -34.91
CA ARG A 541 26.91 -7.94 -35.64
C ARG A 541 26.87 -8.66 -36.99
N LEU A 542 25.69 -9.15 -37.36
CA LEU A 542 25.45 -9.83 -38.65
C LEU A 542 25.84 -8.96 -39.85
N ASP A 543 25.54 -7.66 -39.79
CA ASP A 543 25.82 -6.68 -40.86
C ASP A 543 27.32 -6.53 -41.16
N ASP A 544 28.15 -6.82 -40.17
CA ASP A 544 29.60 -6.61 -40.20
C ASP A 544 30.37 -7.85 -40.72
N ILE A 545 29.69 -8.98 -40.93
CA ILE A 545 30.26 -10.23 -41.47
C ILE A 545 30.77 -10.03 -42.91
N LEU A 546 29.95 -9.42 -43.79
CA LEU A 546 30.30 -9.20 -45.19
C LEU A 546 31.46 -8.21 -45.38
N PRO A 547 31.51 -7.07 -44.67
CA PRO A 547 32.68 -6.20 -44.64
C PRO A 547 33.96 -6.92 -44.19
N ALA A 548 33.90 -7.68 -43.08
CA ALA A 548 35.06 -8.38 -42.53
C ALA A 548 35.61 -9.44 -43.50
N LEU A 549 34.74 -10.21 -44.16
CA LEU A 549 35.15 -11.17 -45.21
C LEU A 549 35.80 -10.48 -46.41
N LYS A 550 35.28 -9.32 -46.84
CA LYS A 550 35.87 -8.54 -47.94
C LYS A 550 37.27 -8.03 -47.58
N SER A 551 37.46 -7.55 -46.36
CA SER A 551 38.77 -7.12 -45.86
C SER A 551 39.76 -8.28 -45.77
N LEU A 552 39.34 -9.45 -45.26
CA LEU A 552 40.16 -10.66 -45.17
C LEU A 552 40.59 -11.15 -46.58
N LYS A 553 39.68 -11.12 -47.55
CA LYS A 553 39.98 -11.47 -48.95
C LYS A 553 41.00 -10.53 -49.60
N GLN A 554 41.06 -9.27 -49.18
CA GLN A 554 42.04 -8.30 -49.67
C GLN A 554 43.41 -8.41 -48.97
N THR A 555 43.49 -9.08 -47.83
CA THR A 555 44.74 -9.29 -47.06
C THR A 555 45.33 -10.69 -47.21
N ALA A 556 44.65 -11.61 -47.90
CA ALA A 556 45.20 -12.90 -48.30
C ALA A 556 46.13 -12.72 -49.53
N PRO A 557 47.37 -13.23 -49.51
CA PRO A 557 48.34 -13.10 -50.62
C PRO A 557 47.93 -13.87 -51.89
#